data_AF-A0A2T0S2X2-F1
#
_entry.id   AF-A0A2T0S2X2-F1
#
_cell.length_a   1.000
_cell.length_b   1.000
_cell.length_c   1.000
_cell.angle_alpha   90.00
_cell.angle_beta   90.00
_cell.angle_gamma   90.00
#
_symmetry.space_group_name_H-M   'P 1'
#
loop_
_entity.id
_entity.type
_entity.pdbx_description
1 polymer ?
#
loop_
_entity_poly.entity_id
_entity_poly.type
_entity_poly.pdbx_seq_one_letter_code
_entity_poly.pdbx_strand_id
1 'polypeptide(L)' 'MHTGEILLDKNQVLAALGELPDRVSSEELIERILFIKMIESRLLETAEVSNEQVMQMLRDTRQKKVAEVNRNA' A
#
# COMPACT_ATOMS: atom_id res chain seq x y z
N MET A 1 8.65 5.47 -14.77
CA MET A 1 9.11 5.06 -13.42
C MET A 1 9.73 6.28 -12.77
N HIS A 2 8.97 7.00 -11.96
CA HIS A 2 9.50 8.04 -11.09
C HIS A 2 9.16 7.58 -9.68
N THR A 3 10.11 6.89 -9.05
CA THR A 3 10.12 6.72 -7.61
C THR A 3 10.15 8.12 -7.03
N GLY A 4 8.98 8.65 -6.64
CA GLY A 4 8.86 9.94 -5.98
C GLY A 4 9.70 9.88 -4.72
N GLU A 5 10.91 10.42 -4.81
CA GLU A 5 11.85 10.51 -3.70
C GLU A 5 11.17 11.37 -2.65
N ILE A 6 10.67 10.76 -1.57
CA ILE A 6 10.08 11.48 -0.46
C ILE A 6 11.24 12.20 0.23
N LEU A 7 11.48 13.44 -0.17
CA LEU A 7 12.49 14.29 0.44
C LEU A 7 11.95 14.79 1.79
N LEU A 8 12.16 14.01 2.84
CA LEU A 8 11.80 14.39 4.20
C LEU A 8 12.69 15.56 4.65
N ASP A 9 12.08 16.68 5.03
CA ASP A 9 12.81 17.82 5.59
C ASP A 9 13.46 17.43 6.93
N LYS A 10 14.74 17.76 7.08
CA LYS A 10 15.54 17.39 8.27
C LYS A 10 14.89 17.86 9.57
N ASN A 11 14.27 19.04 9.60
CA ASN A 11 13.65 19.56 10.81
C ASN A 11 12.36 18.83 11.13
N GLN A 12 11.60 18.39 10.12
CA GLN A 12 10.41 17.55 10.33
C GLN A 12 10.77 16.19 10.91
N VAL A 13 11.87 15.57 10.43
CA VAL A 13 12.37 14.31 10.98
C VAL A 13 12.81 14.48 12.43
N LEU A 14 13.56 15.55 12.74
CA LEU A 14 14.03 15.81 14.11
C LEU A 14 12.88 16.12 15.07
N ALA A 15 11.86 16.86 14.62
CA ALA A 15 10.66 17.14 15.42
C ALA A 15 9.87 15.86 15.73
N ALA A 16 9.66 14.99 14.73
CA ALA A 16 8.98 13.72 14.91
C ALA A 16 9.73 12.78 15.87
N LEU A 17 11.06 12.80 15.86
CA LEU A 17 11.89 12.03 16.80
C LEU A 17 11.82 12.57 18.23
N GLY A 18 11.60 13.89 18.40
CA GLY A 18 11.46 14.53 19.72
C GLY A 18 10.12 14.23 20.42
N GLU A 19 9.11 13.81 19.67
CA GLU A 19 7.80 13.40 20.21
C GLU A 19 7.71 11.90 20.52
N LEU A 20 8.77 11.13 20.22
CA LEU A 20 8.81 9.71 20.54
C LEU A 20 9.01 9.50 22.05
N PRO A 21 8.28 8.56 22.66
CA PRO A 21 8.45 8.26 24.08
C PRO A 21 9.88 7.75 24.35
N ASP A 22 10.49 8.22 25.44
CA ASP A 22 11.84 7.83 25.88
C ASP A 22 12.03 6.32 26.06
N ARG A 23 10.92 5.61 26.29
CA ARG A 23 10.88 4.15 26.43
C ARG A 23 9.63 3.61 25.77
N VAL A 24 9.84 2.67 24.86
CA VAL A 24 8.82 1.77 24.34
C VAL A 24 9.08 0.38 24.93
N SER A 25 8.03 -0.36 25.24
CA SER A 25 8.21 -1.76 25.61
C SER A 25 8.73 -2.54 24.39
N SER A 26 9.43 -3.65 24.63
CA SER A 26 9.87 -4.52 23.52
C SER A 26 8.69 -5.01 22.69
N GLU A 27 7.53 -5.26 23.32
CA GLU A 27 6.29 -5.65 22.62
C GLU A 27 5.78 -4.54 21.69
N GLU A 28 5.72 -3.31 22.18
CA GLU A 28 5.23 -2.17 21.40
C GLU A 28 6.18 -1.80 20.25
N LEU A 29 7.49 -1.98 20.45
CA LEU A 29 8.47 -1.84 19.38
C LEU A 29 8.33 -2.94 18.31
N ILE A 30 8.15 -4.18 18.74
CA ILE A 30 7.92 -5.32 17.83
C ILE A 30 6.64 -5.10 17.02
N GLU A 31 5.55 -4.67 17.66
CA GLU A 31 4.27 -4.40 16.99
C GLU A 31 4.42 -3.31 15.91
N ARG A 32 5.09 -2.20 16.24
CA ARG A 32 5.37 -1.12 15.28
C ARG A 32 6.24 -1.58 14.12
N ILE A 33 7.28 -2.39 14.36
CA ILE A 33 8.14 -2.95 13.30
C ILE A 33 7.34 -3.87 12.38
N LEU A 34 6.50 -4.75 12.94
CA LEU A 34 5.65 -5.65 12.16
C LEU A 34 4.63 -4.86 11.33
N PHE A 35 4.05 -3.80 11.88
CA PHE A 35 3.14 -2.92 11.16
C PHE A 35 3.82 -2.25 9.96
N ILE A 36 5.01 -1.67 10.15
CA ILE A 36 5.79 -1.04 9.07
C ILE A 36 6.09 -2.06 7.96
N LYS A 37 6.56 -3.27 8.31
CA LYS A 37 6.82 -4.34 7.33
C LYS A 37 5.58 -4.77 6.55
N MET A 38 4.42 -4.81 7.20
CA MET A 38 3.17 -5.14 6.52
C MET A 38 2.78 -4.07 5.49
N ILE A 39 2.94 -2.79 5.83
CA ILE A 39 2.70 -1.68 4.90
C ILE A 39 3.68 -1.72 3.74
N GLU A 40 4.97 -1.93 4.00
CA GLU A 40 6.01 -2.09 2.97
C GLU A 40 5.67 -3.23 2.01
N SER A 41 5.32 -4.42 2.52
CA SER A 41 4.92 -5.57 1.69
C SER A 41 3.74 -5.23 0.79
N ARG A 42 2.71 -4.56 1.32
CA ARG A 42 1.54 -4.14 0.54
C ARG A 42 1.89 -3.10 -0.50
N LEU A 43 2.73 -2.12 -0.17
CA LEU A 43 3.19 -1.11 -1.14
C LEU A 43 3.99 -1.75 -2.28
N LEU A 44 4.81 -2.77 -2.00
CA LEU A 44 5.55 -3.53 -3.01
C LEU A 44 4.65 -4.46 -3.85
N GLU A 45 3.64 -5.07 -3.23
CA GLU A 45 2.64 -5.92 -3.91
C GLU A 45 1.67 -5.11 -4.75
N THR A 46 1.43 -3.84 -4.39
CA THR A 46 0.62 -2.92 -5.18
C THR A 46 1.46 -2.44 -6.36
N ALA A 47 1.60 -3.29 -7.39
CA ALA A 47 2.10 -2.85 -8.68
C ALA A 47 1.26 -1.65 -9.14
N GLU A 48 1.91 -0.54 -9.50
CA GLU A 48 1.24 0.60 -10.11
C GLU A 48 0.59 0.14 -11.42
N VAL A 49 -0.70 -0.20 -11.35
CA VAL A 49 -1.52 -0.44 -12.53
C VAL A 49 -2.04 0.88 -13.03
N SER A 50 -1.85 1.17 -14.31
CA SER A 50 -2.39 2.38 -14.91
C SER A 50 -3.92 2.36 -14.83
N ASN A 51 -4.54 3.54 -14.80
CA ASN A 51 -6.01 3.64 -14.84
C ASN A 51 -6.59 2.89 -16.06
N GLU A 52 -5.88 2.90 -17.18
CA GLU A 52 -6.26 2.17 -18.39
C GLU A 52 -6.23 0.65 -18.19
N GLN A 53 -5.21 0.12 -17.52
CA GLN A 53 -5.14 -1.30 -17.14
C GLN A 53 -6.27 -1.69 -16.20
N VAL A 54 -6.60 -0.84 -15.22
CA VAL A 54 -7.74 -1.06 -14.31
C VAL A 54 -9.06 -1.09 -15.09
N MET A 55 -9.28 -0.11 -15.97
CA MET A 55 -10.50 -0.05 -16.79
C MET A 55 -10.62 -1.25 -17.73
N GLN A 56 -9.49 -1.75 -18.25
CA GLN A 56 -9.48 -2.96 -19.07
C GLN A 56 -9.84 -4.20 -18.25
N MET A 57 -9.23 -4.40 -17.07
CA MET A 57 -9.56 -5.52 -16.18
C MET A 57 -11.03 -5.52 -15.76
N LEU A 58 -11.62 -4.34 -15.52
CA LEU A 58 -13.05 -4.21 -15.20
C LEU A 58 -13.95 -4.60 -16.38
N ARG A 59 -13.58 -4.20 -17.61
CA ARG A 59 -14.30 -4.61 -18.83
C ARG A 59 -14.26 -6.12 -19.03
N ASP A 60 -13.08 -6.73 -18.88
CA ASP A 60 -12.89 -8.16 -19.06
C ASP A 60 -13.67 -8.97 -18.00
N THR A 61 -13.64 -8.50 -16.75
CA THR A 61 -14.41 -9.10 -15.64
C THR A 61 -15.91 -9.02 -15.90
N ARG A 62 -16.40 -7.88 -16.38
CA ARG A 62 -17.82 -7.71 -16.74
C ARG A 62 -18.24 -8.66 -17.84
N GLN A 63 -17.44 -8.81 -18.90
CA GLN A 63 -17.74 -9.71 -20.01
C GLN A 63 -17.76 -11.17 -19.56
N LYS A 64 -16.80 -11.59 -18.73
CA LYS A 64 -16.80 -12.94 -18.13
C LYS A 64 -18.07 -13.21 -17.35
N LYS A 65 -18.49 -12.27 -16.51
CA LYS A 65 -19.70 -12.41 -15.68
C LYS A 65 -20.98 -12.47 -16.52
N VAL A 66 -21.07 -11.66 -17.59
CA VAL A 66 -22.20 -11.73 -18.54
C VAL A 66 -22.21 -13.08 -19.28
N ALA A 67 -21.05 -13.57 -19.72
CA ALA A 67 -20.93 -14.86 -20.40
C ALA A 67 -21.21 -16.07 -19.49
N GLU A 68 -21.00 -15.92 -18.18
CA GLU A 68 -21.34 -16.92 -17.17
C GLU A 68 -22.85 -16.92 -16.88
N VAL A 69 -23.46 -15.74 -16.72
CA VAL A 69 -24.92 -15.61 -16.56
C VAL A 69 -25.67 -16.17 -17.77
N ASN A 70 -25.21 -15.88 -18.99
CA ASN A 70 -25.81 -16.39 -20.22
C ASN A 70 -25.57 -17.89 -20.46
N ARG A 71 -24.59 -18.50 -19.79
CA ARG A 71 -24.37 -19.96 -19.84
C ARG A 71 -25.20 -20.72 -18.82
N ASN A 72 -25.64 -20.05 -17.76
CA ASN A 72 -26.42 -20.61 -16.67
C ASN A 72 -27.93 -20.28 -16.77
N ALA A 73 -28.36 -19.64 -17.86
CA ALA A 73 -29.75 -19.33 -18.22
C ALA A 73 -30.21 -20.24 -19.36
#